data_AF-A0A6I3G025-F1
#
_entry.id   AF-A0A6I3G025-F1
#
_cell.length_a   1.000
_cell.length_b   1.000
_cell.length_c   1.000
_cell.angle_alpha   90.00
_cell.angle_beta   90.00
_cell.angle_gamma   90.00
#
_symmetry.space_group_name_H-M   'P 1'
#
loop_
_entity.id
_entity.type
_entity.pdbx_description
1 polymer ?
#
loop_
_entity_poly.entity_id
_entity_poly.type
_entity_poly.pdbx_seq_one_letter_code
_entity_poly.pdbx_strand_id
1 'polypeptide(L)' 'MAFLHATAHASAPAIDNAAKKRSLTPYLLLLPGMVWLIGFFVLPIATLASTSTMTRPDGAAVGTYVQSLRFQNYLDAFSA' A
#
# COMPACT_ATOMS: atom_id res chain seq x y z
N MET A 1 72.22 -10.75 -15.25
CA MET A 1 71.75 -10.00 -14.07
C MET A 1 70.24 -9.89 -14.18
N ALA A 2 69.56 -10.69 -13.36
CA ALA A 2 68.11 -10.72 -13.26
C ALA A 2 67.65 -9.48 -12.49
N PHE A 3 66.63 -8.79 -13.01
CA PHE A 3 65.78 -7.92 -12.19
C PHE A 3 64.33 -8.10 -12.63
N LEU A 4 63.74 -9.19 -12.13
CA LEU A 4 62.32 -9.27 -11.82
C LEU A 4 61.91 -7.97 -11.10
N HIS A 5 61.03 -7.17 -11.72
CA HIS A 5 60.26 -6.17 -10.99
C HIS A 5 58.85 -6.70 -10.84
N ALA A 6 58.49 -6.89 -9.58
CA ALA A 6 57.33 -7.60 -9.09
C ALA A 6 56.01 -6.99 -9.58
N THR A 7 55.05 -7.88 -9.84
CA THR A 7 53.62 -7.57 -9.88
C THR A 7 53.17 -7.09 -8.50
N ALA A 8 53.17 -5.78 -8.27
CA ALA A 8 52.43 -5.18 -7.17
C ALA A 8 50.97 -5.04 -7.62
N HIS A 9 50.18 -6.07 -7.33
CA HIS A 9 48.72 -6.03 -7.40
C HIS A 9 48.25 -4.89 -6.48
N ALA A 10 47.73 -3.81 -7.06
CA ALA A 10 47.13 -2.74 -6.28
C ALA A 10 45.95 -3.34 -5.50
N SER A 11 46.08 -3.40 -4.18
CA SER A 11 45.00 -3.79 -3.28
C SER A 11 43.82 -2.87 -3.52
N ALA A 12 42.73 -3.38 -4.06
CA ALA A 12 41.45 -2.67 -4.06
C ALA A 12 41.12 -2.28 -2.61
N PRO A 13 40.58 -1.09 -2.33
CA PRO A 13 40.14 -0.76 -0.98
C PRO A 13 39.13 -1.82 -0.55
N ALA A 14 39.44 -2.53 0.53
CA ALA A 14 38.46 -3.36 1.19
C ALA A 14 37.32 -2.42 1.60
N ILE A 15 36.16 -2.57 0.96
CA ILE A 15 34.94 -1.93 1.43
C ILE A 15 34.64 -2.62 2.75
N ASP A 16 35.07 -2.01 3.86
CA ASP A 16 34.59 -2.38 5.18
C ASP A 16 33.07 -2.30 5.11
N ASN A 17 32.43 -3.46 5.17
CA ASN A 17 30.99 -3.56 5.30
C ASN A 17 30.64 -3.17 6.74
N ALA A 18 30.85 -1.90 7.08
CA ALA A 18 30.36 -1.29 8.29
C ALA A 18 28.85 -1.55 8.32
N ALA A 19 28.41 -2.34 9.29
CA ALA A 19 27.05 -2.85 9.42
C ALA A 19 26.04 -1.79 9.00
N LYS A 20 25.40 -2.00 7.83
CA LYS A 20 24.52 -1.02 7.21
C LYS A 20 23.39 -0.70 8.19
N LYS A 21 23.49 0.44 8.89
CA LYS A 21 22.45 0.86 9.83
C LYS A 21 21.15 1.02 9.03
N ARG A 22 20.11 0.28 9.41
CA ARG A 22 18.80 0.39 8.80
C ARG A 22 18.29 1.82 9.00
N SER A 23 18.17 2.57 7.91
CA SER A 23 17.64 3.93 7.95
C SER A 23 16.11 3.90 7.91
N LEU A 24 15.47 4.66 8.81
CA LEU A 24 14.02 4.87 8.82
C LEU A 24 13.58 6.02 7.90
N THR A 25 14.53 6.83 7.40
CA THR A 25 14.26 7.98 6.53
C THR A 25 13.35 7.65 5.33
N PRO A 26 13.55 6.55 4.55
CA PRO A 26 12.65 6.27 3.44
C PRO A 26 11.20 5.99 3.88
N TYR A 27 10.98 5.40 5.05
CA TYR A 27 9.64 5.12 5.57
C TYR A 27 8.95 6.39 6.07
N LEU A 28 9.70 7.29 6.71
CA LEU A 28 9.16 8.56 7.18
C LEU A 28 8.73 9.46 6.00
N LEU A 29 9.49 9.43 4.89
CA LEU A 29 9.13 10.12 3.65
C LEU A 29 7.95 9.46 2.92
N LEU A 30 7.78 8.15 3.06
CA LEU A 30 6.64 7.41 2.49
C LEU A 30 5.34 7.66 3.28
N LEU A 31 5.43 7.83 4.60
CA LEU A 31 4.29 7.97 5.50
C LEU A 31 3.24 9.01 5.06
N PRO A 32 3.58 10.26 4.68
CA PRO A 32 2.57 11.24 4.24
C PRO A 32 1.81 10.78 2.99
N GLY A 33 2.50 10.15 2.04
CA GLY A 33 1.85 9.56 0.85
C GLY A 33 0.90 8.43 1.22
N MET A 34 1.28 7.59 2.19
CA MET A 34 0.41 6.51 2.69
C MET A 34 -0.84 7.05 3.38
N VAL A 35 -0.70 8.09 4.21
CA VAL A 35 -1.85 8.75 4.86
C VAL A 35 -2.80 9.30 3.81
N TRP A 36 -2.25 9.93 2.75
CA TRP A 36 -3.05 10.43 1.64
C TRP A 36 -3.82 9.31 0.92
N LEU A 37 -3.14 8.22 0.56
CA LEU A 37 -3.77 7.08 -0.10
C LEU A 37 -4.86 6.44 0.78
N ILE A 38 -4.61 6.29 2.08
CA ILE A 38 -5.62 5.74 2.99
C ILE A 38 -6.85 6.67 3.05
N GLY A 39 -6.63 7.97 3.21
CA GLY A 39 -7.70 8.96 3.31
C GLY A 39 -8.57 9.05 2.05
N PHE A 40 -7.96 9.03 0.87
CA PHE A 40 -8.66 9.28 -0.40
C PHE A 40 -9.02 8.02 -1.19
N PHE A 41 -8.38 6.89 -0.94
CA PHE A 41 -8.67 5.64 -1.64
C PHE A 41 -9.25 4.60 -0.71
N VAL A 42 -8.55 4.25 0.38
CA VAL A 42 -8.96 3.13 1.22
C VAL A 42 -10.28 3.42 1.95
N LEU A 43 -10.39 4.58 2.60
CA LEU A 43 -11.62 4.94 3.31
C LEU A 43 -12.83 5.03 2.36
N PRO A 44 -12.76 5.72 1.20
CA PRO A 44 -13.90 5.76 0.28
C PRO A 44 -14.25 4.41 -0.35
N ILE A 45 -13.26 3.56 -0.63
CA ILE A 45 -13.55 2.19 -1.11
C ILE A 45 -14.25 1.39 -0.03
N ALA A 46 -13.83 1.50 1.23
CA ALA A 46 -14.47 0.80 2.33
C ALA A 46 -15.93 1.26 2.55
N THR A 47 -16.20 2.56 2.42
CA THR A 47 -17.58 3.08 2.52
C THR A 47 -18.43 2.57 1.36
N LEU A 48 -17.94 2.60 0.12
CA LEU A 48 -18.63 2.05 -1.04
C LEU A 48 -18.89 0.55 -0.91
N ALA A 49 -17.88 -0.21 -0.48
CA ALA A 49 -18.01 -1.65 -0.25
C ALA A 49 -19.07 -1.94 0.82
N SER A 50 -19.08 -1.20 1.92
CA SER A 50 -20.10 -1.33 2.97
C SER A 50 -21.50 -1.01 2.41
N THR A 51 -21.68 0.18 1.84
CA THR A 51 -22.96 0.65 1.28
C THR A 51 -23.49 -0.24 0.16
N SER A 52 -22.61 -0.86 -0.64
CA SER A 52 -23.03 -1.81 -1.68
C SER A 52 -23.82 -3.01 -1.15
N THR A 53 -23.61 -3.35 0.13
CA THR A 53 -24.26 -4.49 0.81
C THR A 53 -25.40 -4.07 1.74
N MET A 54 -25.78 -2.79 1.73
CA MET A 54 -26.90 -2.28 2.51
C MET A 54 -28.22 -2.42 1.75
N THR A 55 -29.32 -2.37 2.49
CA THR A 55 -30.67 -2.23 1.93
C THR A 55 -31.37 -1.03 2.50
N ARG A 56 -32.26 -0.45 1.70
CA ARG A 56 -33.23 0.53 2.20
C ARG A 56 -34.39 -0.24 2.87
N PRO A 57 -34.74 0.06 4.14
CA PRO A 57 -35.94 -0.50 4.75
C PRO A 57 -37.21 -0.06 4.01
N ASP A 58 -38.24 -0.90 4.01
CA ASP A 58 -39.51 -0.58 3.36
C ASP A 58 -40.13 0.70 3.95
N GLY A 59 -40.57 1.60 3.07
CA GLY A 59 -41.14 2.89 3.47
C GLY A 59 -40.13 3.93 3.98
N ALA A 60 -38.83 3.62 4.04
CA ALA A 60 -37.81 4.59 4.45
C ALA A 60 -37.51 5.64 3.36
N ALA A 61 -37.09 6.83 3.78
CA ALA A 61 -36.69 7.90 2.87
C ALA A 61 -35.43 7.54 2.07
N VAL A 62 -35.24 8.20 0.92
CA VAL A 62 -33.99 8.10 0.15
C VAL A 62 -32.83 8.59 1.02
N GLY A 63 -31.74 7.82 1.06
CA GLY A 63 -30.59 8.08 1.92
C GLY A 63 -30.59 7.29 3.24
N THR A 64 -31.70 6.64 3.60
CA THR A 64 -31.75 5.74 4.75
C THR A 64 -31.41 4.32 4.31
N TYR A 65 -30.31 3.79 4.84
CA TYR A 65 -29.82 2.46 4.54
C TYR A 65 -29.39 1.77 5.83
N VAL A 66 -29.66 0.47 5.91
CA VAL A 66 -29.23 -0.37 7.02
C VAL A 66 -28.33 -1.48 6.49
N GLN A 67 -27.33 -1.84 7.27
CA GLN A 67 -26.43 -2.92 6.92
C GLN A 67 -27.15 -4.26 7.01
N SER A 68 -27.35 -4.90 5.86
CA SER A 68 -28.03 -6.20 5.73
C SER A 68 -27.18 -7.28 5.09
N LEU A 69 -25.93 -6.96 4.72
CA LEU A 69 -25.00 -7.86 4.01
C LEU A 69 -25.61 -8.46 2.74
N ARG A 70 -26.44 -7.67 2.03
CA ARG A 70 -27.21 -8.12 0.87
C ARG A 70 -26.39 -8.08 -0.42
N PHE A 71 -25.60 -9.11 -0.65
CA PHE A 71 -24.88 -9.30 -1.92
C PHE A 71 -25.81 -9.50 -3.13
N GLN A 72 -27.08 -9.86 -2.91
CA GLN A 72 -28.08 -9.96 -3.98
C GLN A 72 -28.27 -8.64 -4.74
N ASN A 73 -27.92 -7.50 -4.14
CA ASN A 73 -27.93 -6.19 -4.81
C ASN A 73 -27.15 -6.20 -6.14
N TYR A 74 -26.07 -6.98 -6.24
CA TYR A 74 -25.26 -7.08 -7.45
C TYR A 74 -25.97 -7.82 -8.58
N LEU A 75 -26.74 -8.87 -8.25
CA LEU A 75 -27.50 -9.63 -9.24
C LEU A 75 -28.76 -8.89 -9.68
N ASP A 76 -29.45 -8.24 -8.74
CA ASP A 76 -30.65 -7.47 -9.02
C ASP A 76 -30.36 -6.29 -9.96
N ALA A 77 -29.15 -5.72 -9.91
CA ALA A 77 -28.72 -4.66 -10.82
C ALA A 77 -28.77 -5.05 -12.31
N PHE A 78 -28.70 -6.35 -12.63
CA PHE A 78 -28.85 -6.85 -14.01
C PHE A 78 -30.31 -7.14 -14.41
N SER A 79 -31.21 -7.15 -13.43
CA SER A 79 -32.63 -7.48 -13.62
C SER A 79 -33.54 -6.25 -13.49
N ALA A 80 -32.96 -5.09 -13.13
CA ALA A 80 -33.63 -3.82 -12.96
C ALA A 80 -33.87 -3.09 -14.29
#